data_AF-A0A6A6ADG1-F1
#
_entry.id   AF-A0A6A6ADG1-F1
#
_cell.length_a   1.000
_cell.length_b   1.000
_cell.length_c   1.000
_cell.angle_alpha   90.00
_cell.angle_beta   90.00
_cell.angle_gamma   90.00
#
_symmetry.space_group_name_H-M   'P 1'
#
loop_
_entity.id
_entity.type
_entity.pdbx_description
1 polymer ?
#
loop_
_entity_poly.entity_id
_entity_poly.type
_entity_poly.pdbx_seq_one_letter_code
_entity_poly.pdbx_strand_id
1 'polypeptide(L)'
;MDSAPKKRKAESDERHDGGHKKAKGKKKWDTPRRGAEGRAIQAGDTGIWATCSMKNEAKTVADLRDLFQEYATKLYGTGETNEASDDSDAGDDIETEIQKELADIRKPTVKPLFTSIKLPTQCLVFFKTRLPVEPVSFVQRICQDTADGAQPKNCRFVKRLTPMTAIEKATTRGLDAVAKLVLAPHFHGPDNAGKKFAIRPSIRNNKEFTRDGIIKTVAATVGPGHKVDLHGYDHLILVEIYQNVLGMSVVGPDFDKLKRFNLDELRQPSSTNDGPDRET
;
A
#
# COMPACT_ATOMS: atom_id res chain seq x y z
N MET A 1 21.34 68.04 69.50
CA MET A 1 22.65 68.10 68.78
C MET A 1 23.47 66.88 69.18
N ASP A 2 22.94 65.66 69.08
CA ASP A 2 22.64 64.89 67.85
C ASP A 2 23.89 64.53 67.06
N SER A 3 24.29 63.27 67.11
CA SER A 3 24.13 62.38 65.94
C SER A 3 24.41 60.91 66.32
N ALA A 4 23.47 60.06 65.92
CA ALA A 4 23.20 58.70 66.33
C ALA A 4 24.16 57.64 65.72
N PRO A 5 24.15 56.38 66.22
CA PRO A 5 25.38 55.57 66.33
C PRO A 5 25.36 54.19 65.63
N LYS A 6 26.45 53.42 65.88
CA LYS A 6 26.61 51.94 65.88
C LYS A 6 26.88 51.27 64.51
N LYS A 7 27.66 50.18 64.38
CA LYS A 7 28.40 49.30 65.30
C LYS A 7 29.41 48.42 64.53
N ARG A 8 30.40 47.94 65.29
CA ARG A 8 31.59 47.08 65.07
C ARG A 8 31.45 45.64 64.48
N LYS A 9 32.63 45.15 64.03
CA LYS A 9 33.23 43.77 64.07
C LYS A 9 32.74 42.74 63.04
N ALA A 10 33.54 41.80 62.50
CA ALA A 10 34.96 41.40 62.58
C ALA A 10 35.31 40.52 61.34
N GLU A 11 36.60 40.21 61.15
CA GLU A 11 37.26 39.44 60.08
C GLU A 11 36.53 38.22 59.49
N SER A 12 36.77 37.99 58.19
CA SER A 12 36.49 36.73 57.50
C SER A 12 37.77 36.19 56.86
N ASP A 13 38.22 35.07 57.40
CA ASP A 13 39.25 34.16 56.90
C ASP A 13 38.78 33.44 55.61
N GLU A 14 39.74 33.05 54.77
CA GLU A 14 39.56 32.58 53.40
C GLU A 14 38.80 31.25 53.26
N ARG A 15 38.06 31.10 52.14
CA ARG A 15 37.97 29.83 51.39
C ARG A 15 37.52 30.06 49.94
N HIS A 16 38.33 29.54 49.04
CA HIS A 16 38.28 29.54 47.58
C HIS A 16 37.17 28.59 47.05
N ASP A 17 36.41 28.99 46.01
CA ASP A 17 35.93 28.03 45.00
C ASP A 17 35.60 28.72 43.66
N GLY A 18 36.09 28.11 42.58
CA GLY A 18 36.14 28.66 41.23
C GLY A 18 34.85 28.46 40.43
N GLY A 19 34.24 29.57 39.99
CA GLY A 19 33.05 29.56 39.15
C GLY A 19 33.34 29.22 37.68
N HIS A 20 33.28 27.94 37.31
CA HIS A 20 33.21 27.50 35.91
C HIS A 20 31.84 27.80 35.29
N LYS A 21 31.76 28.81 34.41
CA LYS A 21 30.61 29.04 33.53
C LYS A 21 30.56 27.97 32.42
N LYS A 22 29.75 26.92 32.61
CA LYS A 22 29.47 25.92 31.55
C LYS A 22 28.49 26.49 30.52
N ALA A 23 28.95 26.65 29.29
CA ALA A 23 28.13 26.95 28.12
C ALA A 23 27.10 25.83 27.89
N LYS A 24 25.81 26.16 27.86
CA LYS A 24 24.72 25.24 27.48
C LYS A 24 24.82 24.92 25.99
N GLY A 25 25.62 23.91 25.64
CA GLY A 25 25.57 23.27 24.33
C GLY A 25 24.21 22.58 24.16
N LYS A 26 23.39 23.04 23.22
CA LYS A 26 22.17 22.35 22.80
C LYS A 26 22.58 20.99 22.23
N LYS A 27 22.52 19.92 23.03
CA LYS A 27 22.62 18.54 22.54
C LYS A 27 21.42 18.32 21.61
N LYS A 28 21.67 18.37 20.30
CA LYS A 28 20.74 17.84 19.29
C LYS A 28 20.62 16.36 19.60
N TRP A 29 19.48 15.96 20.15
CA TRP A 29 19.08 14.57 20.19
C TRP A 29 18.95 14.11 18.74
N ASP A 30 19.93 13.35 18.27
CA ASP A 30 19.85 12.68 16.98
C ASP A 30 18.84 11.55 17.17
N THR A 31 17.59 11.82 16.80
CA THR A 31 16.59 10.77 16.73
C THR A 31 17.03 9.84 15.61
N PRO A 32 17.17 8.53 15.85
CA PRO A 32 17.45 7.60 14.77
C PRO A 32 16.35 7.80 13.73
N ARG A 33 16.74 8.25 12.53
CA ARG A 33 15.83 8.30 11.38
C ARG A 33 15.41 6.86 11.10
N ARG A 34 14.35 6.38 11.77
CA ARG A 34 13.67 5.12 11.46
C ARG A 34 13.43 5.14 9.95
N GLY A 35 14.07 4.19 9.27
CA GLY A 35 14.50 4.30 7.88
C GLY A 35 13.44 4.79 6.90
N ALA A 36 13.89 5.60 5.93
CA ALA A 36 13.10 5.99 4.76
C ALA A 36 12.68 4.79 3.90
N GLU A 37 13.31 3.62 4.10
CA GLU A 37 13.16 2.40 3.31
C GLU A 37 11.75 1.78 3.38
N GLY A 38 10.95 2.07 4.41
CA GLY A 38 9.56 1.60 4.51
C GLY A 38 8.49 2.55 3.97
N ARG A 39 8.87 3.77 3.53
CA ARG A 39 7.91 4.85 3.23
C ARG A 39 7.67 5.11 1.75
N ALA A 40 8.47 4.53 0.87
CA ALA A 40 8.38 4.75 -0.57
C ALA A 40 8.13 3.43 -1.32
N ILE A 41 7.50 3.55 -2.48
CA ILE A 41 7.39 2.46 -3.44
C ILE A 41 8.72 2.40 -4.22
N GLN A 42 9.27 1.21 -4.35
CA GLN A 42 10.57 0.90 -4.93
C GLN A 42 10.42 -0.09 -6.08
N ALA A 43 11.45 -0.15 -6.93
CA ALA A 43 11.55 -1.16 -7.98
C ALA A 43 11.64 -2.56 -7.35
N GLY A 44 10.93 -3.52 -7.93
CA GLY A 44 10.82 -4.89 -7.43
C GLY A 44 9.71 -5.10 -6.39
N ASP A 45 9.03 -4.04 -5.94
CA ASP A 45 7.86 -4.20 -5.08
C ASP A 45 6.70 -4.85 -5.84
N THR A 46 5.86 -5.57 -5.09
CA THR A 46 4.55 -6.05 -5.54
C THR A 46 3.48 -5.42 -4.64
N GLY A 47 2.24 -5.29 -5.13
CA GLY A 47 1.22 -4.73 -4.27
C GLY A 47 -0.12 -4.43 -4.92
N ILE A 48 -0.93 -3.69 -4.19
CA ILE A 48 -2.31 -3.37 -4.56
C ILE A 48 -2.52 -1.87 -4.40
N TRP A 49 -2.87 -1.19 -5.49
CA TRP A 49 -3.41 0.16 -5.42
C TRP A 49 -4.86 0.09 -4.95
N ALA A 50 -5.25 0.98 -4.05
CA ALA A 50 -6.64 1.16 -3.71
C ALA A 50 -7.05 2.62 -3.87
N THR A 51 -8.19 2.83 -4.51
CA THR A 51 -8.84 4.14 -4.59
C THR A 51 -9.93 4.24 -3.55
N CYS A 52 -10.15 5.44 -3.02
CA CYS A 52 -11.16 5.65 -1.97
C CYS A 52 -11.88 6.99 -2.10
N SER A 53 -12.91 7.18 -1.28
CA SER A 53 -13.57 8.48 -1.12
C SER A 53 -12.61 9.53 -0.55
N MET A 54 -12.79 10.78 -0.97
CA MET A 54 -11.92 11.91 -0.60
C MET A 54 -11.82 12.06 0.91
N LYS A 55 -10.59 12.29 1.42
CA LYS A 55 -10.28 12.47 2.85
C LYS A 55 -10.59 11.25 3.74
N ASN A 56 -10.83 10.07 3.17
CA ASN A 56 -11.07 8.83 3.90
C ASN A 56 -9.92 7.81 3.75
N GLU A 57 -8.72 8.26 3.37
CA GLU A 57 -7.56 7.40 3.13
C GLU A 57 -7.18 6.60 4.39
N ALA A 58 -7.17 7.23 5.57
CA ALA A 58 -6.83 6.55 6.82
C ALA A 58 -7.84 5.46 7.20
N LYS A 59 -9.14 5.72 7.03
CA LYS A 59 -10.21 4.74 7.26
C LYS A 59 -10.11 3.59 6.27
N THR A 60 -9.93 3.91 4.99
CA THR A 60 -9.69 2.94 3.92
C THR A 60 -8.50 2.04 4.23
N VAL A 61 -7.42 2.61 4.79
CA VAL A 61 -6.24 1.81 5.18
C VAL A 61 -6.57 0.85 6.32
N ALA A 62 -7.33 1.28 7.33
CA ALA A 62 -7.78 0.40 8.42
C ALA A 62 -8.69 -0.71 7.88
N ASP A 63 -9.74 -0.35 7.13
CA ASP A 63 -10.71 -1.29 6.57
C ASP A 63 -10.03 -2.34 5.66
N LEU A 64 -9.06 -1.91 4.83
CA LEU A 64 -8.32 -2.82 3.96
C LEU A 64 -7.32 -3.69 4.71
N ARG A 65 -6.76 -3.23 5.84
CA ARG A 65 -5.92 -4.09 6.69
C ARG A 65 -6.75 -5.26 7.21
N ASP A 66 -7.92 -4.98 7.76
CA ASP A 66 -8.81 -6.01 8.31
C ASP A 66 -9.26 -6.98 7.21
N LEU A 67 -9.71 -6.44 6.07
CA LEU A 67 -10.13 -7.25 4.93
C LEU A 67 -8.99 -8.13 4.39
N PHE A 68 -7.81 -7.55 4.19
CA PHE A 68 -6.68 -8.30 3.66
C PHE A 68 -6.19 -9.37 4.63
N GLN A 69 -6.23 -9.09 5.93
CA GLN A 69 -5.90 -10.08 6.94
C GLN A 69 -6.92 -11.23 6.95
N GLU A 70 -8.22 -10.94 6.86
CA GLU A 70 -9.27 -11.96 6.79
C GLU A 70 -9.05 -12.90 5.59
N TYR A 71 -8.80 -12.34 4.40
CA TYR A 71 -8.54 -13.13 3.20
C TYR A 71 -7.19 -13.85 3.25
N ALA A 72 -6.17 -13.26 3.85
CA ALA A 72 -4.89 -13.93 4.03
C ALA A 72 -5.02 -15.15 4.95
N THR A 73 -5.76 -15.04 6.05
CA THR A 73 -6.08 -16.18 6.93
C THR A 73 -6.86 -17.25 6.18
N LYS A 74 -7.85 -16.85 5.36
CA LYS A 74 -8.67 -17.77 4.58
C LYS A 74 -7.88 -18.52 3.50
N LEU A 75 -6.90 -17.87 2.86
CA LEU A 75 -6.17 -18.42 1.71
C LEU A 75 -4.87 -19.13 2.10
N TYR A 76 -4.18 -18.63 3.13
CA TYR A 76 -2.83 -19.07 3.50
C TYR A 76 -2.75 -19.64 4.92
N GLY A 77 -3.78 -19.44 5.75
CA GLY A 77 -3.83 -19.89 7.14
C GLY A 77 -3.18 -18.92 8.13
N THR A 78 -3.35 -19.21 9.41
CA THR A 78 -2.96 -18.33 10.53
C THR A 78 -1.45 -18.19 10.76
N GLY A 79 -0.64 -19.09 10.19
CA GLY A 79 0.81 -19.11 10.39
C GLY A 79 1.57 -17.98 9.67
N GLU A 80 0.96 -17.39 8.65
CA GLU A 80 1.58 -16.32 7.84
C GLU A 80 0.94 -14.94 8.09
N THR A 81 -0.16 -14.90 8.84
CA THR A 81 -0.94 -13.71 9.15
C THR A 81 -0.44 -13.10 10.46
N ASN A 82 0.42 -12.09 10.38
CA ASN A 82 0.81 -11.34 11.56
C ASN A 82 -0.35 -10.47 12.02
N GLU A 83 -0.76 -10.62 13.28
CA GLU A 83 -1.52 -9.59 13.98
C GLU A 83 -0.66 -8.33 14.06
N ALA A 84 -1.14 -7.24 13.44
CA ALA A 84 -0.58 -5.93 13.71
C ALA A 84 -0.96 -5.61 15.16
N SER A 85 0.03 -5.55 16.05
CA SER A 85 -0.15 -5.07 17.42
C SER A 85 -0.67 -3.62 17.38
N ASP A 86 -1.96 -3.47 17.65
CA ASP A 86 -2.60 -2.19 17.93
C ASP A 86 -2.28 -1.82 19.38
N ASP A 87 -1.59 -0.69 19.54
CA ASP A 87 -1.19 -0.13 20.83
C ASP A 87 -2.43 0.51 21.46
N SER A 88 -3.24 -0.31 22.15
CA SER A 88 -4.34 0.16 22.99
C SER A 88 -4.06 -0.25 24.43
N ASP A 89 -3.51 0.73 25.15
CA ASP A 89 -3.23 0.74 26.58
C ASP A 89 -4.54 0.58 27.37
N ALA A 90 -4.76 -0.63 27.89
CA ALA A 90 -5.76 -0.91 28.91
C ALA A 90 -5.10 -1.83 29.94
N GLY A 91 -4.71 -1.23 31.06
CA GLY A 91 -3.98 -1.88 32.13
C GLY A 91 -4.69 -3.10 32.69
N ASP A 92 -3.95 -4.19 32.76
CA ASP A 92 -4.04 -5.15 33.87
C ASP A 92 -2.74 -5.97 33.94
N ASP A 93 -2.18 -5.98 35.16
CA ASP A 93 -1.21 -6.92 35.73
C ASP A 93 0.21 -7.00 35.10
N ILE A 94 1.13 -6.24 35.73
CA ILE A 94 2.53 -5.98 35.32
C ILE A 94 3.32 -7.27 35.07
N GLU A 95 3.06 -8.36 35.81
CA GLU A 95 3.78 -9.62 35.65
C GLU A 95 3.45 -10.32 34.32
N THR A 96 2.16 -10.31 33.94
CA THR A 96 1.67 -10.83 32.66
C THR A 96 2.11 -9.96 31.49
N GLU A 97 2.18 -8.64 31.70
CA GLU A 97 2.67 -7.69 30.71
C GLU A 97 4.17 -7.90 30.45
N ILE A 98 5.00 -8.08 31.50
CA ILE A 98 6.43 -8.38 31.36
C ILE A 98 6.66 -9.74 30.67
N GLN A 99 5.87 -10.76 30.98
CA GLN A 99 5.99 -12.06 30.31
C GLN A 99 5.56 -11.99 28.83
N LYS A 100 4.54 -11.19 28.51
CA LYS A 100 4.12 -10.91 27.14
C LYS A 100 5.18 -10.11 26.38
N GLU A 101 5.78 -9.10 26.99
CA GLU A 101 6.90 -8.32 26.44
C GLU A 101 8.14 -9.20 26.18
N LEU A 102 8.50 -10.09 27.12
CA LEU A 102 9.61 -11.03 26.95
C LEU A 102 9.33 -12.08 25.87
N ALA A 103 8.07 -12.49 25.70
CA ALA A 103 7.65 -13.39 24.64
C ALA A 103 7.66 -12.71 23.26
N ASP A 104 7.30 -11.43 23.19
CA ASP A 104 7.29 -10.65 21.96
C ASP A 104 8.70 -10.24 21.50
N ILE A 105 9.64 -10.03 22.42
CA ILE A 105 11.07 -9.83 22.11
C ILE A 105 11.72 -11.11 21.54
N ARG A 106 11.21 -12.29 21.94
CA ARG A 106 11.75 -13.60 21.52
C ARG A 106 11.20 -14.11 20.19
N LYS A 107 10.12 -13.53 19.67
CA LYS A 107 9.61 -13.88 18.34
C LYS A 107 10.46 -13.15 17.29
N PRO A 108 11.06 -13.84 16.30
CA PRO A 108 11.66 -13.16 15.17
C PRO A 108 10.59 -12.26 14.54
N THR A 109 10.89 -10.97 14.34
CA THR A 109 9.94 -10.01 13.77
C THR A 109 9.59 -10.44 12.35
N VAL A 110 8.53 -11.23 12.21
CA VAL A 110 8.00 -11.62 10.90
C VAL A 110 7.55 -10.33 10.23
N LYS A 111 7.96 -10.11 8.98
CA LYS A 111 7.51 -8.93 8.24
C LYS A 111 6.03 -9.13 7.88
N PRO A 112 5.16 -8.13 8.09
CA PRO A 112 3.74 -8.27 7.77
C PRO A 112 3.54 -8.54 6.27
N LEU A 113 2.50 -9.31 5.93
CA LEU A 113 2.16 -9.61 4.54
C LEU A 113 1.76 -8.35 3.76
N PHE A 114 1.16 -7.37 4.45
CA PHE A 114 0.69 -6.12 3.88
C PHE A 114 1.32 -4.93 4.59
N THR A 115 1.93 -4.03 3.82
CA THR A 115 2.45 -2.75 4.35
C THR A 115 1.84 -1.59 3.59
N SER A 116 1.01 -0.79 4.26
CA SER A 116 0.42 0.42 3.67
C SER A 116 1.48 1.51 3.46
N ILE A 117 1.49 2.12 2.28
CA ILE A 117 2.29 3.30 1.96
C ILE A 117 1.37 4.50 1.86
N LYS A 118 1.64 5.51 2.69
CA LYS A 118 0.97 6.80 2.63
C LYS A 118 1.48 7.58 1.43
N LEU A 119 0.57 8.01 0.58
CA LEU A 119 0.87 8.80 -0.61
C LEU A 119 0.46 10.26 -0.39
N PRO A 120 1.13 11.22 -1.06
CA PRO A 120 0.75 12.63 -1.00
C PRO A 120 -0.52 12.94 -1.82
N THR A 121 -1.02 11.99 -2.61
CA THR A 121 -2.19 12.18 -3.47
C THR A 121 -3.45 11.70 -2.77
N GLN A 122 -4.49 12.52 -2.83
CA GLN A 122 -5.81 12.19 -2.27
C GLN A 122 -6.46 11.01 -3.00
N CYS A 123 -7.34 10.32 -2.27
CA CYS A 123 -8.15 9.21 -2.78
C CYS A 123 -7.34 8.01 -3.29
N LEU A 124 -6.06 7.89 -2.95
CA LEU A 124 -5.17 6.82 -3.42
C LEU A 124 -4.26 6.34 -2.31
N VAL A 125 -4.25 5.03 -2.11
CA VAL A 125 -3.36 4.34 -1.18
C VAL A 125 -2.71 3.16 -1.89
N PHE A 126 -1.55 2.73 -1.40
CA PHE A 126 -0.86 1.57 -1.93
C PHE A 126 -0.51 0.61 -0.80
N PHE A 127 -0.73 -0.67 -1.02
CA PHE A 127 -0.33 -1.74 -0.12
C PHE A 127 0.75 -2.57 -0.77
N LYS A 128 1.95 -2.56 -0.19
CA LYS A 128 2.99 -3.54 -0.53
C LYS A 128 2.56 -4.91 -0.05
N THR A 129 2.75 -5.91 -0.91
CA THR A 129 2.53 -7.31 -0.59
C THR A 129 3.85 -8.06 -0.49
N ARG A 130 3.84 -9.12 0.32
CA ARG A 130 4.94 -10.09 0.40
C ARG A 130 4.39 -11.48 0.09
N LEU A 131 5.27 -12.35 -0.41
CA LEU A 131 4.98 -13.79 -0.47
C LEU A 131 4.44 -14.30 0.89
N PRO A 132 3.42 -15.18 0.85
CA PRO A 132 2.89 -15.89 -0.33
C PRO A 132 1.83 -15.11 -1.14
N VAL A 133 1.52 -13.86 -0.78
CA VAL A 133 0.46 -13.09 -1.43
C VAL A 133 0.81 -12.80 -2.88
N GLU A 134 0.04 -13.37 -3.81
CA GLU A 134 0.06 -13.01 -5.22
C GLU A 134 -1.07 -11.98 -5.47
N PRO A 135 -0.75 -10.71 -5.80
CA PRO A 135 -1.75 -9.63 -5.82
C PRO A 135 -2.94 -9.85 -6.75
N VAL A 136 -2.75 -10.44 -7.93
CA VAL A 136 -3.80 -10.58 -8.94
C VAL A 136 -4.87 -11.55 -8.46
N SER A 137 -4.48 -12.78 -8.15
CA SER A 137 -5.38 -13.82 -7.62
C SER A 137 -6.00 -13.41 -6.29
N PHE A 138 -5.25 -12.70 -5.44
CA PHE A 138 -5.76 -12.20 -4.16
C PHE A 138 -6.89 -11.18 -4.35
N VAL A 139 -6.69 -10.15 -5.19
CA VAL A 139 -7.73 -9.16 -5.50
C VAL A 139 -8.90 -9.77 -6.25
N GLN A 140 -8.62 -10.63 -7.22
CA GLN A 140 -9.65 -11.35 -7.98
C GLN A 140 -10.53 -12.17 -7.04
N ARG A 141 -9.94 -12.88 -6.07
CA ARG A 141 -10.69 -13.66 -5.09
C ARG A 141 -11.60 -12.79 -4.21
N ILE A 142 -11.11 -11.65 -3.72
CA ILE A 142 -11.93 -10.71 -2.93
C ILE A 142 -13.12 -10.22 -3.76
N CYS A 143 -12.87 -9.83 -5.02
CA CYS A 143 -13.90 -9.31 -5.90
C CYS A 143 -14.91 -10.39 -6.29
N GLN A 144 -14.45 -11.63 -6.53
CA GLN A 144 -15.31 -12.77 -6.86
C GLN A 144 -16.21 -13.13 -5.69
N ASP A 145 -15.66 -13.31 -4.48
CA ASP A 145 -16.46 -13.59 -3.28
C ASP A 145 -17.48 -12.45 -3.03
N THR A 146 -17.11 -11.19 -3.27
CA THR A 146 -18.03 -10.04 -3.15
C THR A 146 -19.14 -10.10 -4.20
N ALA A 147 -18.82 -10.43 -5.45
CA ALA A 147 -19.80 -10.62 -6.52
C ALA A 147 -20.76 -11.78 -6.22
N ASP A 148 -20.28 -12.82 -5.54
CA ASP A 148 -21.06 -13.99 -5.12
C ASP A 148 -21.88 -13.73 -3.83
N GLY A 149 -21.88 -12.50 -3.33
CA GLY A 149 -22.73 -12.05 -2.23
C GLY A 149 -22.03 -11.85 -0.88
N ALA A 150 -20.72 -12.08 -0.80
CA ALA A 150 -19.97 -11.72 0.41
C ALA A 150 -20.02 -10.20 0.62
N GLN A 151 -20.11 -9.78 1.89
CA GLN A 151 -20.16 -8.37 2.25
C GLN A 151 -18.93 -8.03 3.11
N PRO A 152 -17.84 -7.52 2.48
CA PRO A 152 -16.68 -7.01 3.20
C PRO A 152 -17.10 -6.02 4.28
N LYS A 153 -16.75 -6.32 5.53
CA LYS A 153 -17.07 -5.42 6.66
C LYS A 153 -16.30 -4.11 6.48
N ASN A 154 -16.96 -3.01 6.85
CA ASN A 154 -16.38 -1.67 6.97
C ASN A 154 -15.78 -1.03 5.70
N CYS A 155 -15.71 -1.70 4.55
CA CYS A 155 -15.10 -1.20 3.31
C CYS A 155 -15.94 -0.14 2.54
N ARG A 156 -16.74 0.69 3.23
CA ARG A 156 -17.65 1.67 2.62
C ARG A 156 -16.97 2.77 1.81
N PHE A 157 -15.72 3.06 2.11
CA PHE A 157 -14.95 4.11 1.43
C PHE A 157 -14.01 3.56 0.37
N VAL A 158 -13.80 2.25 0.34
CA VAL A 158 -12.98 1.57 -0.66
C VAL A 158 -13.76 1.52 -1.96
N LYS A 159 -13.15 2.00 -3.05
CA LYS A 159 -13.72 1.93 -4.38
C LYS A 159 -13.11 0.78 -5.16
N ARG A 160 -11.96 1.01 -5.79
CA ARG A 160 -11.29 0.02 -6.65
C ARG A 160 -9.99 -0.48 -6.06
N LEU A 161 -9.76 -1.78 -6.22
CA LEU A 161 -8.46 -2.44 -6.02
C LEU A 161 -7.80 -2.70 -7.38
N THR A 162 -6.55 -2.28 -7.57
CA THR A 162 -5.78 -2.55 -8.78
C THR A 162 -4.50 -3.31 -8.41
N PRO A 163 -4.40 -4.62 -8.69
CA PRO A 163 -3.25 -5.44 -8.32
C PRO A 163 -2.06 -5.20 -9.25
N MET A 164 -0.85 -5.15 -8.72
CA MET A 164 0.42 -4.98 -9.45
C MET A 164 1.34 -6.17 -9.16
N THR A 165 1.60 -6.97 -10.19
CA THR A 165 2.51 -8.12 -10.11
C THR A 165 3.96 -7.67 -9.97
N ALA A 166 4.34 -6.56 -10.58
CA ALA A 166 5.65 -5.96 -10.41
C ALA A 166 5.60 -4.44 -10.55
N ILE A 167 6.51 -3.77 -9.85
CA ILE A 167 6.70 -2.32 -9.88
C ILE A 167 8.13 -1.98 -10.28
N GLU A 168 8.26 -0.92 -11.06
CA GLU A 168 9.52 -0.35 -11.51
C GLU A 168 9.49 1.18 -11.45
N LYS A 169 10.66 1.80 -11.67
CA LYS A 169 10.72 3.25 -11.87
C LYS A 169 10.07 3.60 -13.21
N ALA A 170 9.24 4.64 -13.24
CA ALA A 170 8.62 5.16 -14.45
C ALA A 170 9.66 5.82 -15.36
N THR A 171 10.36 5.00 -16.13
CA THR A 171 11.33 5.36 -17.17
C THR A 171 11.13 4.41 -18.33
N THR A 172 11.55 4.76 -19.55
CA THR A 172 11.39 3.85 -20.71
C THR A 172 12.02 2.48 -20.45
N ARG A 173 13.21 2.45 -19.85
CA ARG A 173 13.89 1.21 -19.44
C ARG A 173 13.09 0.43 -18.39
N GLY A 174 12.48 1.12 -17.42
CA GLY A 174 11.63 0.50 -16.41
C GLY A 174 10.37 -0.12 -17.01
N LEU A 175 9.78 0.54 -18.01
CA LEU A 175 8.64 0.00 -18.76
C LEU A 175 9.01 -1.28 -19.52
N ASP A 176 10.14 -1.27 -20.22
CA ASP A 176 10.62 -2.46 -20.93
C ASP A 176 10.94 -3.61 -19.96
N ALA A 177 11.55 -3.30 -18.81
CA ALA A 177 11.91 -4.30 -17.81
C ALA A 177 10.67 -4.95 -17.18
N VAL A 178 9.71 -4.15 -16.71
CA VAL A 178 8.49 -4.67 -16.09
C VAL A 178 7.62 -5.40 -17.10
N ALA A 179 7.54 -4.94 -18.35
CA ALA A 179 6.81 -5.61 -19.41
C ALA A 179 7.37 -7.00 -19.70
N LYS A 180 8.69 -7.13 -19.86
CA LYS A 180 9.33 -8.44 -20.09
C LYS A 180 9.10 -9.40 -18.95
N LEU A 181 9.21 -8.92 -17.70
CA LEU A 181 9.01 -9.73 -16.51
C LEU A 181 7.55 -10.22 -16.39
N VAL A 182 6.59 -9.30 -16.49
CA VAL A 182 5.18 -9.58 -16.21
C VAL A 182 4.49 -10.30 -17.37
N LEU A 183 4.87 -10.04 -18.63
CA LEU A 183 4.20 -10.63 -19.79
C LEU A 183 4.68 -12.03 -20.14
N ALA A 184 5.94 -12.38 -19.80
CA ALA A 184 6.53 -13.64 -20.19
C ALA A 184 5.70 -14.88 -19.80
N PRO A 185 5.16 -15.01 -18.57
CA PRO A 185 4.36 -16.18 -18.18
C PRO A 185 3.04 -16.33 -18.94
N HIS A 186 2.52 -15.26 -19.56
CA HIS A 186 1.18 -15.23 -20.15
C HIS A 186 1.19 -15.26 -21.69
N PHE A 187 2.25 -14.75 -22.30
CA PHE A 187 2.34 -14.58 -23.75
C PHE A 187 3.50 -15.35 -24.37
N HIS A 188 4.54 -15.67 -23.60
CA HIS A 188 5.71 -16.34 -24.12
C HIS A 188 5.71 -17.82 -23.71
N GLY A 189 6.23 -18.69 -24.58
CA GLY A 189 6.24 -20.14 -24.39
C GLY A 189 5.23 -20.88 -25.29
N PRO A 190 5.40 -22.22 -25.42
CA PRO A 190 4.66 -23.02 -26.38
C PRO A 190 3.15 -23.06 -26.11
N ASP A 191 2.74 -23.02 -24.84
CA ASP A 191 1.33 -23.15 -24.44
C ASP A 191 0.55 -21.81 -24.48
N ASN A 192 1.25 -20.71 -24.76
CA ASN A 192 0.70 -19.36 -24.69
C ASN A 192 0.37 -18.75 -26.05
N ALA A 193 0.43 -19.49 -27.16
CA ALA A 193 0.14 -18.95 -28.49
C ALA A 193 -1.33 -18.54 -28.67
N GLY A 194 -1.59 -17.57 -29.56
CA GLY A 194 -2.95 -17.27 -30.04
C GLY A 194 -3.85 -16.47 -29.10
N LYS A 195 -3.34 -15.97 -27.96
CA LYS A 195 -4.16 -15.22 -26.99
C LYS A 195 -4.71 -13.92 -27.57
N LYS A 196 -5.94 -13.60 -27.18
CA LYS A 196 -6.52 -12.27 -27.34
C LYS A 196 -6.16 -11.39 -26.16
N PHE A 197 -5.78 -10.15 -26.40
CA PHE A 197 -5.40 -9.25 -25.32
C PHE A 197 -5.84 -7.81 -25.52
N ALA A 198 -5.92 -7.09 -24.41
CA ALA A 198 -6.09 -5.64 -24.38
C ALA A 198 -5.05 -5.01 -23.44
N ILE A 199 -4.71 -3.74 -23.68
CA ILE A 199 -3.80 -2.97 -22.83
C ILE A 199 -4.55 -1.78 -22.28
N ARG A 200 -4.52 -1.59 -20.96
CA ARG A 200 -5.17 -0.48 -20.27
C ARG A 200 -4.15 0.33 -19.47
N PRO A 201 -3.55 1.37 -20.08
CA PRO A 201 -2.77 2.34 -19.34
C PRO A 201 -3.65 3.22 -18.45
N SER A 202 -3.10 3.64 -17.33
CA SER A 202 -3.63 4.65 -16.42
C SER A 202 -2.45 5.51 -15.96
N ILE A 203 -2.55 6.82 -16.13
CA ILE A 203 -1.45 7.75 -15.87
C ILE A 203 -1.96 8.81 -14.90
N ARG A 204 -1.28 8.95 -13.76
CA ARG A 204 -1.60 9.91 -12.71
C ARG A 204 -0.33 10.65 -12.30
N ASN A 205 -0.40 11.98 -12.31
CA ASN A 205 0.69 12.86 -11.86
C ASN A 205 2.05 12.58 -12.56
N ASN A 206 2.02 12.08 -13.80
CA ASN A 206 3.19 11.90 -14.66
C ASN A 206 2.94 12.63 -15.99
N LYS A 207 3.97 13.30 -16.52
CA LYS A 207 3.90 14.07 -17.78
C LYS A 207 4.83 13.53 -18.88
N GLU A 208 5.63 12.52 -18.57
CA GLU A 208 6.65 11.97 -19.47
C GLU A 208 6.06 10.87 -20.37
N PHE A 209 5.15 10.06 -19.83
CA PHE A 209 4.51 8.98 -20.57
C PHE A 209 3.22 9.43 -21.26
N THR A 210 3.02 8.90 -22.47
CA THR A 210 1.76 8.99 -23.20
C THR A 210 1.09 7.62 -23.29
N ARG A 211 -0.25 7.59 -23.37
CA ARG A 211 -1.00 6.34 -23.51
C ARG A 211 -0.54 5.54 -24.71
N ASP A 212 -0.40 6.18 -25.87
CA ASP A 212 0.01 5.53 -27.11
C ASP A 212 1.43 4.99 -27.04
N GLY A 213 2.35 5.72 -26.39
CA GLY A 213 3.72 5.26 -26.16
C GLY A 213 3.74 3.96 -25.35
N ILE A 214 3.00 3.93 -24.24
CA ILE A 214 2.87 2.73 -23.40
C ILE A 214 2.27 1.57 -24.20
N ILE A 215 1.17 1.80 -24.91
CA ILE A 215 0.47 0.75 -25.68
C ILE A 215 1.42 0.15 -26.73
N LYS A 216 2.16 0.98 -27.48
CA LYS A 216 3.11 0.51 -28.49
C LYS A 216 4.22 -0.33 -27.88
N THR A 217 4.85 0.15 -26.80
CA THR A 217 5.93 -0.57 -26.12
C THR A 217 5.47 -1.91 -25.54
N VAL A 218 4.31 -1.93 -24.88
CA VAL A 218 3.75 -3.13 -24.28
C VAL A 218 3.32 -4.13 -25.34
N ALA A 219 2.63 -3.69 -26.40
CA ALA A 219 2.22 -4.57 -27.51
C ALA A 219 3.44 -5.17 -28.25
N ALA A 220 4.52 -4.40 -28.44
CA ALA A 220 5.76 -4.92 -29.00
C ALA A 220 6.38 -6.01 -28.12
N THR A 221 6.25 -5.90 -26.79
CA THR A 221 6.76 -6.89 -25.83
C THR A 221 5.89 -8.16 -25.76
N VAL A 222 4.58 -8.05 -25.96
CA VAL A 222 3.68 -9.22 -26.12
C VAL A 222 4.17 -10.10 -27.26
N GLY A 223 4.57 -9.48 -28.38
CA GLY A 223 5.14 -10.19 -29.52
C GLY A 223 4.09 -10.68 -30.53
N PRO A 224 4.54 -11.33 -31.62
CA PRO A 224 3.65 -11.80 -32.69
C PRO A 224 2.83 -13.03 -32.26
N GLY A 225 1.76 -13.33 -33.01
CA GLY A 225 0.94 -14.52 -32.76
C GLY A 225 -0.20 -14.32 -31.77
N HIS A 226 -0.39 -13.10 -31.27
CA HIS A 226 -1.50 -12.69 -30.41
C HIS A 226 -2.36 -11.63 -31.11
N LYS A 227 -3.64 -11.54 -30.74
CA LYS A 227 -4.58 -10.59 -31.35
C LYS A 227 -5.05 -9.56 -30.34
N VAL A 228 -5.06 -8.29 -30.75
CA VAL A 228 -5.68 -7.24 -29.94
C VAL A 228 -7.21 -7.36 -30.04
N ASP A 229 -7.89 -7.46 -28.90
CA ASP A 229 -9.35 -7.47 -28.79
C ASP A 229 -9.75 -6.68 -27.52
N LEU A 230 -10.40 -5.54 -27.69
CA LEU A 230 -10.70 -4.63 -26.58
C LEU A 230 -11.88 -5.08 -25.71
N HIS A 231 -12.65 -6.06 -26.17
CA HIS A 231 -13.89 -6.50 -25.52
C HIS A 231 -13.89 -7.99 -25.19
N GLY A 232 -13.34 -8.83 -26.07
CA GLY A 232 -13.25 -10.28 -25.92
C GLY A 232 -11.83 -10.78 -25.69
N TYR A 233 -11.07 -10.12 -24.81
CA TYR A 233 -9.72 -10.51 -24.46
C TYR A 233 -9.70 -11.77 -23.56
N ASP A 234 -8.65 -12.58 -23.70
CA ASP A 234 -8.31 -13.62 -22.73
C ASP A 234 -7.50 -13.01 -21.57
N HIS A 235 -6.68 -12.00 -21.89
CA HIS A 235 -5.80 -11.31 -20.94
C HIS A 235 -5.90 -9.79 -21.08
N LEU A 236 -6.07 -9.09 -19.96
CA LEU A 236 -5.99 -7.63 -19.91
C LEU A 236 -4.71 -7.22 -19.19
N ILE A 237 -3.88 -6.43 -19.86
CA ILE A 237 -2.63 -5.89 -19.32
C ILE A 237 -2.95 -4.54 -18.67
N LEU A 238 -2.87 -4.47 -17.35
CA LEU A 238 -3.02 -3.24 -16.59
C LEU A 238 -1.66 -2.56 -16.46
N VAL A 239 -1.59 -1.27 -16.78
CA VAL A 239 -0.37 -0.47 -16.64
C VAL A 239 -0.69 0.79 -15.87
N GLU A 240 -0.21 0.89 -14.64
CA GLU A 240 -0.46 2.02 -13.74
C GLU A 240 0.81 2.85 -13.58
N ILE A 241 0.75 4.13 -13.97
CA ILE A 241 1.82 5.10 -13.75
C ILE A 241 1.35 6.12 -12.73
N TYR A 242 2.08 6.24 -11.63
CA TYR A 242 1.88 7.24 -10.60
C TYR A 242 3.18 7.96 -10.30
N GLN A 243 3.25 9.26 -10.60
CA GLN A 243 4.49 10.05 -10.47
C GLN A 243 5.67 9.37 -11.17
N ASN A 244 6.69 8.95 -10.44
CA ASN A 244 7.89 8.28 -10.93
C ASN A 244 7.85 6.74 -10.74
N VAL A 245 6.67 6.17 -10.47
CA VAL A 245 6.43 4.75 -10.23
C VAL A 245 5.56 4.19 -11.37
N LEU A 246 5.93 3.02 -11.86
CA LEU A 246 5.20 2.27 -12.88
C LEU A 246 4.94 0.86 -12.33
N GLY A 247 3.69 0.39 -12.40
CA GLY A 247 3.34 -1.00 -12.09
C GLY A 247 2.61 -1.66 -13.26
N MET A 248 2.75 -2.99 -13.33
CA MET A 248 2.10 -3.80 -14.35
C MET A 248 1.55 -5.11 -13.76
N SER A 249 0.42 -5.56 -14.30
CA SER A 249 -0.15 -6.88 -14.07
C SER A 249 -0.93 -7.37 -15.28
N VAL A 250 -1.13 -8.68 -15.35
CA VAL A 250 -2.04 -9.32 -16.32
C VAL A 250 -3.22 -9.90 -15.54
N VAL A 251 -4.43 -9.56 -15.94
CA VAL A 251 -5.67 -10.05 -15.32
C VAL A 251 -6.49 -10.86 -16.33
N GLY A 252 -7.38 -11.69 -15.82
CA GLY A 252 -8.24 -12.58 -16.62
C GLY A 252 -9.42 -11.87 -17.30
N PRO A 253 -10.21 -12.63 -18.09
CA PRO A 253 -11.36 -12.14 -18.86
C PRO A 253 -12.56 -11.74 -17.98
N ASP A 254 -12.55 -12.12 -16.71
CA ASP A 254 -13.56 -11.80 -15.71
C ASP A 254 -13.45 -10.37 -15.18
N PHE A 255 -12.38 -9.62 -15.50
CA PHE A 255 -12.16 -8.26 -15.01
C PHE A 255 -13.35 -7.32 -15.22
N ASP A 256 -13.96 -7.28 -16.42
CA ASP A 256 -15.13 -6.43 -16.66
C ASP A 256 -16.40 -6.95 -15.96
N LYS A 257 -16.55 -8.27 -15.81
CA LYS A 257 -17.66 -8.89 -15.03
C LYS A 257 -17.55 -8.52 -13.56
N LEU A 258 -16.33 -8.54 -13.02
CA LEU A 258 -15.99 -8.13 -11.66
C LEU A 258 -15.89 -6.59 -11.50
N LYS A 259 -16.64 -5.84 -12.31
CA LYS A 259 -16.75 -4.37 -12.28
C LYS A 259 -15.39 -3.68 -12.22
N ARG A 260 -14.39 -4.23 -12.92
CA ARG A 260 -13.02 -3.71 -12.98
C ARG A 260 -12.41 -3.59 -11.58
N PHE A 261 -12.70 -4.59 -10.74
CA PHE A 261 -12.34 -4.68 -9.33
C PHE A 261 -12.79 -3.48 -8.49
N ASN A 262 -13.92 -2.88 -8.84
CA ASN A 262 -14.55 -1.84 -8.04
C ASN A 262 -15.47 -2.48 -6.98
N LEU A 263 -14.95 -2.63 -5.76
CA LEU A 263 -15.68 -3.16 -4.61
C LEU A 263 -16.93 -2.34 -4.26
N ASP A 264 -16.92 -1.03 -4.50
CA ASP A 264 -18.11 -0.19 -4.28
C ASP A 264 -19.23 -0.51 -5.28
N GLU A 265 -18.88 -0.77 -6.54
CA GLU A 265 -19.85 -1.20 -7.56
C GLU A 265 -20.32 -2.64 -7.33
N LEU A 266 -19.44 -3.54 -6.90
CA LEU A 266 -19.77 -4.95 -6.64
C LEU A 266 -20.72 -5.14 -5.46
N ARG A 267 -20.66 -4.25 -4.46
CA ARG A 267 -21.52 -4.31 -3.27
C ARG A 267 -22.91 -3.73 -3.52
N GLN A 268 -23.08 -2.93 -4.58
CA GLN A 268 -24.38 -2.38 -4.91
C GLN A 268 -25.22 -3.48 -5.58
N PRO A 269 -26.51 -3.63 -5.20
CA PRO A 269 -27.39 -4.56 -5.87
C PRO A 269 -27.43 -4.22 -7.36
N SER A 270 -27.33 -5.21 -8.25
CA SER A 270 -27.42 -4.99 -9.69
C SER A 270 -28.72 -4.26 -9.99
N SER A 271 -28.64 -2.99 -10.37
CA SER A 271 -29.77 -2.24 -10.89
C SER A 271 -30.13 -2.81 -12.25
N THR A 272 -30.99 -3.82 -12.26
CA THR A 272 -31.69 -4.28 -13.45
C THR A 272 -32.67 -3.17 -13.86
N ASN A 273 -32.19 -2.19 -14.62
CA ASN A 273 -33.07 -1.28 -15.38
C ASN A 273 -33.55 -2.02 -16.63
N ASP A 274 -34.38 -3.05 -16.42
CA ASP A 274 -35.39 -3.44 -17.42
C ASP A 274 -36.71 -2.85 -16.91
N GLY A 275 -36.93 -1.58 -17.21
CA GLY A 275 -38.27 -1.01 -17.17
C GLY A 275 -39.03 -1.57 -18.38
N PRO A 276 -40.26 -2.08 -18.22
CA PRO A 276 -41.02 -2.54 -19.37
C PRO A 276 -41.31 -1.35 -20.28
N ASP A 277 -40.99 -1.49 -21.56
CA ASP A 277 -41.45 -0.60 -22.61
C ASP A 277 -42.97 -0.44 -22.46
N ARG A 278 -43.39 0.75 -22.04
CA ARG A 278 -44.79 1.16 -22.15
C ARG A 278 -45.01 1.60 -23.60
N GLU A 279 -45.50 0.68 -24.42
CA GLU A 279 -46.27 1.04 -25.61
C GLU A 279 -47.51 1.84 -25.17
N THR A 280 -47.61 3.06 -25.70
CA THR A 280 -48.87 3.77 -25.95
C THR A 280 -48.76 4.44 -27.30
#